data_AF-A0A383W4L0-F1
#
_entry.id   AF-A0A383W4L0-F1
#
_cell.length_a   1.000
_cell.length_b   1.000
_cell.length_c   1.000
_cell.angle_alpha   90.00
_cell.angle_beta   90.00
_cell.angle_gamma   90.00
#
_symmetry.space_group_name_H-M   'P 1'
#
loop_
_entity.id
_entity.type
_entity.pdbx_description
1 polymer ?
#
loop_
_entity_poly.entity_id
_entity_poly.type
_entity_poly.pdbx_seq_one_letter_code
_entity_poly.pdbx_strand_id
1 'polypeptide(L)'
;MGAAAAAAAAAAAAAAAAGPAAAAAGPAQLSVAIVGAGFSGLCMAVQLKKAGIHDFTIFEAADAVGGTWRDNTYPGCACDIPSVLYCFSFEPYPFTRHYSGQPEILRYQQHCVNKYGLAPHIRLSTRVASAAFDSASGTWAVTTARGDTVTARVLLLARGGLAAPSVPSFPGMQSFPGPSFHTARWDHSVELRGKRVAVVGTGASAIQLVPAIQPLVQHLTLFQRTPPWVMPRKARMPGWAVEAAAGSSWYNKVQRRRWFLGMELLLGGALTRNKQRILKLPAGTADSTAVAAAAATTAPDVTGGIAGAGVAPAAAGAQGMQATEPAAAAAAAPVAAGAGATDAAVDPEAEAAAANPAAAAVEP
;
A
#
# COMPACT_ATOMS: atom_id res chain seq x y z
N MET A 1 -18.52 -14.15 -33.00
CA MET A 1 -19.34 -13.86 -31.80
C MET A 1 -18.62 -13.07 -30.69
N GLY A 2 -17.29 -12.92 -30.68
CA GLY A 2 -16.57 -12.21 -29.59
C GLY A 2 -16.50 -10.68 -29.67
N ALA A 3 -16.45 -10.09 -30.87
CA ALA A 3 -16.30 -8.64 -31.04
C ALA A 3 -17.58 -7.85 -30.70
N ALA A 4 -18.76 -8.41 -31.00
CA ALA A 4 -20.05 -7.79 -30.70
C ALA A 4 -20.36 -7.75 -29.19
N ALA A 5 -19.90 -8.75 -28.43
CA ALA A 5 -20.05 -8.79 -26.98
C ALA A 5 -19.14 -7.77 -26.27
N ALA A 6 -17.92 -7.55 -26.78
CA ALA A 6 -17.01 -6.53 -26.27
C ALA A 6 -17.50 -5.10 -26.57
N ALA A 7 -18.08 -4.88 -27.76
CA ALA A 7 -18.70 -3.60 -28.13
C ALA A 7 -19.96 -3.31 -27.29
N ALA A 8 -20.77 -4.32 -26.98
CA ALA A 8 -21.94 -4.19 -26.10
C ALA A 8 -21.55 -3.88 -24.64
N ALA A 9 -20.45 -4.45 -24.15
CA ALA A 9 -19.90 -4.14 -22.82
C ALA A 9 -19.33 -2.73 -22.73
N ALA A 10 -18.66 -2.25 -23.79
CA ALA A 10 -18.15 -0.88 -23.87
C ALA A 10 -19.30 0.16 -23.99
N ALA A 11 -20.36 -0.16 -24.74
CA ALA A 11 -21.55 0.68 -24.85
C ALA A 11 -22.34 0.74 -23.53
N ALA A 12 -22.41 -0.35 -22.76
CA ALA A 12 -23.01 -0.37 -21.43
C ALA A 12 -22.19 0.44 -20.41
N ALA A 13 -20.86 0.45 -20.53
CA ALA A 13 -19.98 1.28 -19.71
C ALA A 13 -20.08 2.78 -20.06
N ALA A 14 -20.28 3.12 -21.34
CA ALA A 14 -20.50 4.49 -21.79
C ALA A 14 -21.92 5.01 -21.41
N ALA A 15 -22.94 4.16 -21.44
CA ALA A 15 -24.29 4.51 -21.02
C ALA A 15 -24.40 4.71 -19.48
N ALA A 16 -23.53 4.07 -18.70
CA ALA A 16 -23.42 4.32 -17.25
C ALA A 16 -22.71 5.65 -16.91
N ALA A 17 -22.04 6.30 -17.88
CA ALA A 17 -21.35 7.58 -17.70
C ALA A 17 -22.23 8.81 -17.98
N ALA A 18 -23.42 8.63 -18.56
CA ALA A 18 -24.37 9.70 -18.84
C ALA A 18 -25.65 9.51 -18.01
N GLY A 19 -25.60 9.85 -16.72
CA GLY A 19 -26.79 9.99 -15.91
C GLY A 19 -27.71 11.12 -16.44
N PRO A 20 -29.03 11.04 -16.23
CA PRO A 20 -29.94 12.09 -16.68
C PRO A 20 -29.53 13.42 -16.03
N ALA A 21 -29.47 14.48 -16.84
CA ALA A 21 -29.23 15.84 -16.38
C ALA A 21 -30.36 16.23 -15.42
N ALA A 22 -30.11 16.03 -14.12
CA ALA A 22 -31.04 16.40 -13.07
C ALA A 22 -31.03 17.93 -12.93
N ALA A 23 -32.22 18.51 -13.08
CA ALA A 23 -32.52 19.89 -12.80
C ALA A 23 -31.97 20.33 -11.43
N ALA A 24 -31.59 21.60 -11.33
CA ALA A 24 -30.95 22.22 -10.16
C ALA A 24 -31.78 22.01 -8.87
N ALA A 25 -31.46 20.95 -8.13
CA ALA A 25 -31.85 20.77 -6.75
C ALA A 25 -30.90 21.60 -5.87
N GLY A 26 -31.41 22.27 -4.82
CA GLY A 26 -30.58 22.89 -3.80
C GLY A 26 -29.53 21.90 -3.26
N PRO A 27 -28.44 22.37 -2.62
CA PRO A 27 -27.29 21.52 -2.29
C PRO A 27 -27.77 20.29 -1.52
N ALA A 28 -27.60 19.12 -2.13
CA ALA A 28 -28.08 17.85 -1.58
C ALA A 28 -27.41 17.62 -0.22
N GLN A 29 -28.21 17.73 0.85
CA GLN A 29 -27.75 17.50 2.22
C GLN A 29 -27.76 16.00 2.50
N LEU A 30 -26.57 15.45 2.74
CA LEU A 30 -26.37 14.05 3.11
C LEU A 30 -26.51 13.86 4.63
N SER A 31 -26.95 12.68 5.03
CA SER A 31 -26.85 12.26 6.43
C SER A 31 -25.39 11.96 6.79
N VAL A 32 -24.65 11.28 5.90
CA VAL A 32 -23.23 10.94 6.13
C VAL A 32 -22.39 11.12 4.85
N ALA A 33 -21.27 11.84 4.97
CA ALA A 33 -20.19 11.85 3.99
C ALA A 33 -19.03 10.98 4.48
N ILE A 34 -18.60 10.01 3.68
CA ILE A 34 -17.49 9.10 3.98
C ILE A 34 -16.34 9.41 3.01
N VAL A 35 -15.12 9.61 3.51
CA VAL A 35 -13.94 9.87 2.68
C VAL A 35 -13.05 8.62 2.63
N GLY A 36 -13.08 7.89 1.52
CA GLY A 36 -12.28 6.70 1.25
C GLY A 36 -13.11 5.42 1.10
N ALA A 37 -12.88 4.67 0.01
CA ALA A 37 -13.55 3.40 -0.32
C ALA A 37 -12.64 2.17 -0.10
N GLY A 38 -11.85 2.19 0.98
CA GLY A 38 -11.17 1.01 1.53
C GLY A 38 -12.01 0.30 2.59
N PHE A 39 -11.44 -0.70 3.27
CA PHE A 39 -12.10 -1.47 4.34
C PHE A 39 -12.95 -0.63 5.32
N SER A 40 -12.41 0.46 5.86
CA SER A 40 -13.15 1.28 6.84
C SER A 40 -14.41 1.94 6.25
N GLY A 41 -14.31 2.52 5.06
CA GLY A 41 -15.44 3.17 4.40
C GLY A 41 -16.49 2.18 3.94
N LEU A 42 -16.06 1.05 3.38
CA LEU A 42 -16.95 -0.05 2.99
C LEU A 42 -17.67 -0.65 4.20
N CYS A 43 -16.95 -0.88 5.32
CA CYS A 43 -17.55 -1.34 6.56
C CYS A 43 -18.64 -0.37 7.03
N MET A 44 -18.31 0.92 7.09
CA MET A 44 -19.25 1.94 7.56
C MET A 44 -20.50 1.98 6.68
N ALA A 45 -20.35 1.96 5.35
CA ALA A 45 -21.49 1.95 4.44
C ALA A 45 -22.40 0.73 4.62
N VAL A 46 -21.83 -0.47 4.82
CA VAL A 46 -22.63 -1.66 5.13
C VAL A 46 -23.39 -1.48 6.45
N GLN A 47 -22.75 -0.92 7.47
CA GLN A 47 -23.38 -0.71 8.77
C GLN A 47 -24.47 0.37 8.73
N LEU A 48 -24.29 1.44 7.96
CA LEU A 48 -25.32 2.45 7.72
C LEU A 48 -26.56 1.84 7.05
N LYS A 49 -26.37 1.04 5.99
CA LYS A 49 -27.49 0.35 5.33
C LYS A 49 -28.22 -0.59 6.27
N LYS A 50 -27.51 -1.32 7.14
CA LYS A 50 -28.13 -2.19 8.17
C LYS A 50 -28.92 -1.40 9.22
N ALA A 51 -28.52 -0.16 9.48
CA ALA A 51 -29.23 0.76 10.38
C ALA A 51 -30.40 1.51 9.70
N GLY A 52 -30.70 1.22 8.43
CA GLY A 52 -31.75 1.91 7.67
C GLY A 52 -31.35 3.31 7.17
N ILE A 53 -30.06 3.67 7.25
CA ILE A 53 -29.53 4.95 6.76
C ILE A 53 -29.00 4.72 5.35
N HIS A 54 -29.72 5.26 4.37
CA HIS A 54 -29.38 5.12 2.94
C HIS A 54 -28.88 6.41 2.31
N ASP A 55 -29.08 7.55 2.97
CA ASP A 55 -28.63 8.86 2.50
C ASP A 55 -27.17 9.10 2.93
N PHE A 56 -26.25 8.47 2.21
CA PHE A 56 -24.81 8.67 2.39
C PHE A 56 -24.07 8.57 1.06
N THR A 57 -22.90 9.19 1.02
CA THR A 57 -21.96 9.11 -0.11
C THR A 57 -20.56 8.78 0.38
N ILE A 58 -19.90 7.85 -0.28
CA ILE A 58 -18.46 7.57 -0.17
C ILE A 58 -17.74 8.30 -1.29
N PHE A 59 -16.82 9.18 -0.94
CA PHE A 59 -15.91 9.87 -1.86
C PHE A 59 -14.59 9.13 -1.91
N GLU A 60 -14.20 8.65 -3.09
CA GLU A 60 -12.94 7.96 -3.31
C GLU A 60 -12.12 8.72 -4.35
N ALA A 61 -10.85 9.03 -4.01
CA ALA A 61 -9.99 9.80 -4.88
C ALA A 61 -9.56 9.02 -6.14
N ALA A 62 -9.44 7.70 -6.06
CA ALA A 62 -9.11 6.85 -7.19
C ALA A 62 -10.33 6.46 -8.03
N ASP A 63 -10.07 5.90 -9.19
CA ASP A 63 -11.03 5.39 -10.17
C ASP A 63 -11.64 4.02 -9.82
N ALA A 64 -11.20 3.41 -8.70
CA ALA A 64 -11.71 2.12 -8.24
C ALA A 64 -11.71 2.02 -6.71
N VAL A 65 -12.49 1.07 -6.17
CA VAL A 65 -12.52 0.74 -4.74
C VAL A 65 -11.30 -0.09 -4.31
N GLY A 66 -11.04 -0.16 -3.00
CA GLY A 66 -10.09 -1.12 -2.43
C GLY A 66 -8.97 -0.51 -1.59
N GLY A 67 -8.81 0.81 -1.61
CA GLY A 67 -7.84 1.55 -0.79
C GLY A 67 -6.42 1.02 -0.94
N THR A 68 -5.74 0.73 0.18
CA THR A 68 -4.38 0.18 0.21
C THR A 68 -4.22 -1.06 -0.68
N TRP A 69 -5.23 -1.92 -0.77
CA TRP A 69 -5.18 -3.14 -1.58
C TRP A 69 -5.45 -2.89 -3.06
N ARG A 70 -5.93 -1.72 -3.45
CA ARG A 70 -5.93 -1.29 -4.85
C ARG A 70 -4.57 -0.68 -5.22
N ASP A 71 -4.02 0.15 -4.32
CA ASP A 71 -2.82 0.94 -4.61
C ASP A 71 -1.51 0.11 -4.59
N ASN A 72 -1.40 -0.89 -3.72
CA ASN A 72 -0.15 -1.66 -3.54
C ASN A 72 -0.17 -2.93 -4.38
N THR A 73 0.48 -2.89 -5.54
CA THR A 73 0.47 -3.99 -6.52
C THR A 73 1.86 -4.59 -6.76
N TYR A 74 2.82 -4.30 -5.88
CA TYR A 74 4.18 -4.85 -5.99
C TYR A 74 4.21 -6.38 -5.82
N PRO A 75 5.16 -7.10 -6.45
CA PRO A 75 5.29 -8.54 -6.35
C PRO A 75 5.38 -9.03 -4.89
N GLY A 76 4.58 -10.04 -4.55
CA GLY A 76 4.56 -10.61 -3.21
C GLY A 76 3.68 -9.86 -2.19
N CYS A 77 3.02 -8.76 -2.57
CA CYS A 77 2.13 -8.01 -1.69
C CYS A 77 1.02 -8.90 -1.12
N ALA A 78 0.96 -9.00 0.21
CA ALA A 78 0.04 -9.88 0.92
C ALA A 78 -0.26 -9.36 2.33
N CYS A 79 -1.31 -9.91 2.96
CA CYS A 79 -1.63 -9.60 4.34
C CYS A 79 -0.77 -10.40 5.32
N ASP A 80 -0.45 -9.79 6.46
CA ASP A 80 0.30 -10.43 7.55
C ASP A 80 -0.63 -11.00 8.63
N ILE A 81 -1.95 -10.84 8.46
CA ILE A 81 -2.99 -11.40 9.33
C ILE A 81 -3.61 -12.62 8.63
N PRO A 82 -3.93 -13.71 9.36
CA PRO A 82 -4.65 -14.85 8.79
C PRO A 82 -5.92 -14.40 8.05
N SER A 83 -6.12 -14.86 6.82
CA SER A 83 -7.19 -14.37 5.94
C SER A 83 -8.59 -14.53 6.53
N VAL A 84 -8.81 -15.60 7.30
CA VAL A 84 -10.08 -15.83 8.01
C VAL A 84 -10.38 -14.77 9.07
N LEU A 85 -9.37 -14.05 9.55
CA LEU A 85 -9.47 -12.89 10.44
C LEU A 85 -9.52 -11.57 9.65
N TYR A 86 -8.78 -11.50 8.53
CA TYR A 86 -8.66 -10.30 7.68
C TYR A 86 -9.83 -10.15 6.67
N CYS A 87 -11.05 -10.22 7.19
CA CYS A 87 -12.31 -9.94 6.51
C CYS A 87 -13.31 -9.39 7.52
N PHE A 88 -14.39 -8.78 7.05
CA PHE A 88 -15.47 -8.34 7.93
C PHE A 88 -16.07 -9.52 8.69
N SER A 89 -16.26 -9.35 9.99
CA SER A 89 -16.84 -10.40 10.85
C SER A 89 -18.24 -10.81 10.41
N PHE A 90 -18.99 -9.89 9.81
CA PHE A 90 -20.32 -10.13 9.25
C PHE A 90 -20.32 -10.68 7.82
N GLU A 91 -19.16 -10.74 7.15
CA GLU A 91 -19.01 -11.26 5.80
C GLU A 91 -17.75 -12.14 5.67
N PRO A 92 -17.77 -13.37 6.22
CA PRO A 92 -16.71 -14.35 6.01
C PRO A 92 -16.56 -14.70 4.52
N TYR A 93 -15.34 -15.01 4.08
CA TYR A 93 -15.01 -15.25 2.68
C TYR A 93 -14.11 -16.49 2.51
N PRO A 94 -14.31 -17.29 1.45
CA PRO A 94 -13.56 -18.52 1.19
C PRO A 94 -12.18 -18.23 0.57
N PHE A 95 -11.26 -17.69 1.37
CA PHE A 95 -9.90 -17.44 0.92
C PHE A 95 -9.14 -18.73 0.59
N THR A 96 -8.30 -18.67 -0.44
CA THR A 96 -7.50 -19.80 -0.95
C THR A 96 -6.17 -19.98 -0.24
N ARG A 97 -5.77 -19.03 0.61
CA ARG A 97 -4.49 -19.01 1.33
C ARG A 97 -4.68 -18.64 2.79
N HIS A 98 -3.74 -19.07 3.63
CA HIS A 98 -3.70 -18.67 5.05
C HIS A 98 -3.43 -17.18 5.19
N TYR A 99 -2.59 -16.64 4.31
CA TYR A 99 -2.26 -15.23 4.21
C TYR A 99 -2.50 -14.82 2.76
N SER A 100 -3.59 -14.11 2.53
CA SER A 100 -4.04 -13.79 1.18
C SER A 100 -3.17 -12.71 0.56
N GLY A 101 -2.88 -12.91 -0.73
CA GLY A 101 -2.23 -11.90 -1.56
C GLY A 101 -3.18 -10.74 -1.85
N GLN A 102 -2.61 -9.61 -2.25
CA GLN A 102 -3.39 -8.42 -2.61
C GLN A 102 -4.54 -8.69 -3.60
N PRO A 103 -4.37 -9.47 -4.69
CA PRO A 103 -5.45 -9.64 -5.66
C PRO A 103 -6.70 -10.31 -5.08
N GLU A 104 -6.53 -11.20 -4.11
CA GLU A 104 -7.64 -11.90 -3.46
C GLU A 104 -8.38 -11.00 -2.47
N ILE A 105 -7.64 -10.15 -1.75
CA ILE A 105 -8.23 -9.18 -0.81
C ILE A 105 -8.96 -8.07 -1.58
N LEU A 106 -8.43 -7.64 -2.73
CA LEU A 106 -9.13 -6.70 -3.60
C LEU A 106 -10.45 -7.30 -4.12
N ARG A 107 -10.43 -8.55 -4.59
CA ARG A 107 -11.64 -9.29 -4.97
C ARG A 107 -12.67 -9.39 -3.84
N TYR A 108 -12.21 -9.62 -2.61
CA TYR A 108 -13.10 -9.61 -1.44
C TYR A 108 -13.79 -8.26 -1.22
N GLN A 109 -13.05 -7.14 -1.32
CA GLN A 109 -13.65 -5.80 -1.19
C GLN A 109 -14.67 -5.52 -2.30
N GLN A 110 -14.36 -5.91 -3.54
CA GLN A 110 -15.27 -5.79 -4.68
C GLN A 110 -16.53 -6.66 -4.48
N HIS A 111 -16.37 -7.89 -3.97
CA HIS A 111 -17.49 -8.75 -3.57
C HIS A 111 -18.40 -8.06 -2.56
N CYS A 112 -17.84 -7.42 -1.52
CA CYS A 112 -18.62 -6.66 -0.54
C CYS A 112 -19.38 -5.49 -1.18
N VAL A 113 -18.74 -4.74 -2.08
CA VAL A 113 -19.41 -3.64 -2.81
C VAL A 113 -20.62 -4.14 -3.58
N ASN A 114 -20.48 -5.27 -4.28
CA ASN A 114 -21.55 -5.87 -5.07
C ASN A 114 -22.66 -6.44 -4.18
N LYS A 115 -22.29 -7.29 -3.21
CA LYS A 115 -23.24 -8.00 -2.33
C LYS A 115 -24.13 -7.04 -1.53
N TYR A 116 -23.56 -5.93 -1.07
CA TYR A 116 -24.31 -4.95 -0.28
C TYR A 116 -24.86 -3.79 -1.12
N GLY A 117 -24.72 -3.83 -2.44
CA GLY A 117 -25.22 -2.80 -3.35
C GLY A 117 -24.70 -1.41 -2.99
N LEU A 118 -23.38 -1.29 -2.82
CA LEU A 118 -22.74 -0.03 -2.39
C LEU A 118 -22.39 0.88 -3.57
N ALA A 119 -22.29 0.35 -4.79
CA ALA A 119 -21.87 1.11 -5.97
C ALA A 119 -22.63 2.44 -6.17
N PRO A 120 -23.98 2.52 -6.01
CA PRO A 120 -24.70 3.79 -6.15
C PRO A 120 -24.32 4.87 -5.13
N HIS A 121 -23.72 4.48 -4.00
CA HIS A 121 -23.29 5.39 -2.95
C HIS A 121 -21.82 5.80 -3.08
N ILE A 122 -21.09 5.30 -4.09
CA ILE A 122 -19.65 5.54 -4.23
C ILE A 122 -19.41 6.50 -5.39
N ARG A 123 -18.81 7.65 -5.10
CA ARG A 123 -18.29 8.59 -6.09
C ARG A 123 -16.78 8.38 -6.24
N LEU A 124 -16.42 7.63 -7.28
CA LEU A 124 -15.03 7.41 -7.68
C LEU A 124 -14.43 8.66 -8.33
N SER A 125 -13.12 8.69 -8.49
CA SER A 125 -12.33 9.80 -9.04
C SER A 125 -12.71 11.15 -8.43
N THR A 126 -13.08 11.16 -7.15
CA THR A 126 -13.60 12.32 -6.43
C THR A 126 -12.80 12.52 -5.15
N ARG A 127 -11.71 13.27 -5.26
CA ARG A 127 -10.88 13.64 -4.12
C ARG A 127 -11.58 14.73 -3.31
N VAL A 128 -11.76 14.51 -2.01
CA VAL A 128 -12.12 15.57 -1.07
C VAL A 128 -10.89 16.42 -0.77
N ALA A 129 -10.99 17.73 -0.98
CA ALA A 129 -9.90 18.70 -0.79
C ALA A 129 -9.97 19.35 0.59
N SER A 130 -11.16 19.72 1.05
CA SER A 130 -11.38 20.34 2.36
C SER A 130 -12.73 19.94 2.95
N ALA A 131 -12.85 20.14 4.27
CA ALA A 131 -14.14 20.09 4.96
C ALA A 131 -14.15 21.16 6.05
N ALA A 132 -15.26 21.90 6.17
CA ALA A 132 -15.46 22.92 7.17
C ALA A 132 -16.75 22.65 7.94
N PHE A 133 -16.70 22.74 9.27
CA PHE A 133 -17.89 22.60 10.10
C PHE A 133 -18.58 23.96 10.26
N ASP A 134 -19.86 24.00 9.93
CA ASP A 134 -20.74 25.13 10.19
C ASP A 134 -21.53 24.88 11.48
N SER A 135 -21.24 25.69 12.49
CA SER A 135 -21.89 25.60 13.80
C SER A 135 -23.34 26.08 13.78
N ALA A 136 -23.73 26.96 12.86
CA ALA A 136 -25.09 27.48 12.78
C ALA A 136 -26.07 26.41 12.26
N SER A 137 -25.67 25.66 11.23
CA SER A 137 -26.46 24.55 10.70
C SER A 137 -26.18 23.20 11.35
N GLY A 138 -25.06 23.06 12.08
CA GLY A 138 -24.61 21.80 12.64
C GLY A 138 -24.21 20.78 11.57
N THR A 139 -23.65 21.25 10.45
CA THR A 139 -23.28 20.41 9.29
C THR A 139 -21.84 20.65 8.84
N TRP A 140 -21.32 19.71 8.07
CA TRP A 140 -20.03 19.81 7.39
C TRP A 140 -20.25 20.20 5.93
N ALA A 141 -19.60 21.27 5.47
CA ALA A 141 -19.40 21.55 4.06
C ALA A 141 -18.17 20.77 3.58
N VAL A 142 -18.36 19.79 2.70
CA VAL A 142 -17.31 18.92 2.16
C VAL A 142 -17.06 19.31 0.72
N THR A 143 -15.87 19.84 0.42
CA THR A 143 -15.52 20.36 -0.90
C THR A 143 -14.55 19.41 -1.60
N THR A 144 -14.87 19.03 -2.84
CA THR A 144 -14.01 18.20 -3.66
C THR A 144 -12.92 19.03 -4.34
N ALA A 145 -11.90 18.35 -4.87
CA ALA A 145 -10.83 18.98 -5.66
C ALA A 145 -11.33 19.57 -6.99
N ARG A 146 -12.55 19.24 -7.44
CA ARG A 146 -13.20 19.87 -8.60
C ARG A 146 -13.95 21.16 -8.25
N GLY A 147 -14.05 21.48 -6.95
CA GLY A 147 -14.75 22.67 -6.45
C GLY A 147 -16.22 22.46 -6.12
N ASP A 148 -16.81 21.29 -6.40
CA ASP A 148 -18.16 20.99 -5.92
C ASP A 148 -18.18 20.76 -4.41
N THR A 149 -19.23 21.28 -3.75
CA THR A 149 -19.43 21.15 -2.31
C THR A 149 -20.73 20.41 -2.03
N VAL A 150 -20.67 19.44 -1.12
CA VAL A 150 -21.85 18.79 -0.54
C VAL A 150 -21.93 19.11 0.95
N THR A 151 -23.14 19.19 1.50
CA THR A 151 -23.32 19.33 2.95
C THR A 151 -23.63 17.96 3.55
N ALA A 152 -23.12 17.69 4.75
CA ALA A 152 -23.37 16.45 5.46
C ALA A 152 -23.53 16.66 6.97
N ARG A 153 -24.44 15.93 7.63
CA ARG A 153 -24.56 16.00 9.10
C ARG A 153 -23.36 15.36 9.80
N VAL A 154 -22.86 14.26 9.24
CA VAL A 154 -21.70 13.53 9.78
C VAL A 154 -20.63 13.40 8.69
N LEU A 155 -19.39 13.70 9.05
CA LEU A 155 -18.21 13.44 8.23
C LEU A 155 -17.39 12.29 8.83
N LEU A 156 -17.13 11.26 8.03
CA LEU A 156 -16.30 10.12 8.42
C LEU A 156 -15.04 10.04 7.54
N LEU A 157 -13.87 10.12 8.19
CA LEU A 157 -12.58 10.06 7.51
C LEU A 157 -12.04 8.61 7.47
N ALA A 158 -12.34 7.90 6.38
CA ALA A 158 -11.87 6.53 6.10
C ALA A 158 -10.66 6.48 5.14
N ARG A 159 -9.84 7.54 5.13
CA ARG A 159 -8.74 7.75 4.17
C ARG A 159 -7.53 6.80 4.31
N GLY A 160 -7.45 6.07 5.43
CA GLY A 160 -6.33 5.17 5.74
C GLY A 160 -5.02 5.91 6.07
N GLY A 161 -4.14 5.25 6.83
CA GLY A 161 -2.85 5.83 7.27
C GLY A 161 -1.68 5.61 6.30
N LEU A 162 -1.88 4.81 5.25
CA LEU A 162 -0.79 4.32 4.37
C LEU A 162 -0.98 4.71 2.89
N ALA A 163 -1.84 5.69 2.60
CA ALA A 163 -2.20 6.06 1.22
C ALA A 163 -1.15 6.94 0.52
N ALA A 164 -0.45 7.79 1.27
CA ALA A 164 0.60 8.67 0.77
C ALA A 164 1.97 8.03 1.00
N PRO A 165 2.77 7.75 -0.05
CA PRO A 165 4.12 7.22 0.13
C PRO A 165 5.03 8.27 0.77
N SER A 166 5.90 7.82 1.67
CA SER A 166 7.01 8.63 2.18
C SER A 166 8.26 8.31 1.38
N VAL A 167 8.56 9.14 0.38
CA VAL A 167 9.72 8.95 -0.48
C VAL A 167 10.91 9.70 0.15
N PRO A 168 11.99 9.01 0.55
CA PRO A 168 13.18 9.67 1.07
C PRO A 168 13.82 10.54 -0.02
N SER A 169 14.37 11.68 0.38
CA SER A 169 15.19 12.50 -0.51
C SER A 169 16.66 12.16 -0.29
N PHE A 170 17.37 11.84 -1.38
CA PHE A 170 18.81 11.64 -1.37
C PHE A 170 19.48 12.63 -2.34
N PRO A 171 20.65 13.18 -1.98
CA PRO A 171 21.46 13.94 -2.93
C PRO A 171 21.70 13.11 -4.21
N GLY A 172 21.44 13.70 -5.39
CA GLY A 172 21.62 13.03 -6.69
C GLY A 172 20.52 12.03 -7.08
N MET A 173 19.43 11.90 -6.31
CA MET A 173 18.34 10.97 -6.65
C MET A 173 17.70 11.26 -8.02
N GLN A 174 17.55 12.55 -8.37
CA GLN A 174 16.91 12.98 -9.63
C GLN A 174 17.77 12.70 -10.87
N SER A 175 19.08 12.52 -10.70
CA SER A 175 20.02 12.21 -11.79
C SER A 175 20.21 10.70 -12.00
N PHE A 176 19.50 9.84 -11.27
CA PHE A 176 19.58 8.40 -11.49
C PHE A 176 19.01 8.06 -12.88
N PRO A 177 19.80 7.49 -13.80
CA PRO A 177 19.38 7.32 -15.20
C PRO A 177 18.41 6.14 -15.40
N GLY A 178 18.21 5.30 -14.38
CA GLY A 178 17.32 4.15 -14.43
C GLY A 178 15.93 4.42 -13.84
N PRO A 179 14.98 3.49 -14.01
CA PRO A 179 13.68 3.58 -13.35
C PRO A 179 13.81 3.59 -11.82
N SER A 180 13.08 4.49 -11.17
CA SER A 180 13.01 4.60 -9.70
C SER A 180 11.58 4.89 -9.28
N PHE A 181 11.02 4.04 -8.42
CA PHE A 181 9.63 4.17 -7.97
C PHE A 181 9.43 3.53 -6.59
N HIS A 182 8.39 3.99 -5.90
CA HIS A 182 8.03 3.52 -4.56
C HIS A 182 7.07 2.32 -4.65
N THR A 183 7.14 1.36 -3.72
CA THR A 183 6.30 0.13 -3.75
C THR A 183 4.80 0.41 -3.76
N ALA A 184 4.35 1.47 -3.08
CA ALA A 184 2.97 1.96 -3.11
C ALA A 184 2.52 2.58 -4.45
N ARG A 185 3.43 2.77 -5.41
CA ARG A 185 3.17 3.26 -6.77
C ARG A 185 3.98 2.41 -7.75
N TRP A 186 3.78 1.10 -7.66
CA TRP A 186 4.52 0.12 -8.43
C TRP A 186 4.32 0.35 -9.94
N ASP A 187 5.43 0.45 -10.69
CA ASP A 187 5.40 0.62 -12.14
C ASP A 187 5.50 -0.74 -12.84
N HIS A 188 4.39 -1.16 -13.44
CA HIS A 188 4.30 -2.44 -14.17
C HIS A 188 4.97 -2.40 -15.55
N SER A 189 5.39 -1.24 -16.03
CA SER A 189 6.10 -1.12 -17.31
C SER A 189 7.58 -1.51 -17.22
N VAL A 190 8.11 -1.61 -16.00
CA VAL A 190 9.53 -1.90 -15.77
C VAL A 190 9.75 -3.41 -15.59
N GLU A 191 10.29 -4.04 -16.62
CA GLU A 191 10.75 -5.43 -16.54
C GLU A 191 11.96 -5.54 -15.60
N LEU A 192 11.96 -6.49 -14.65
CA LEU A 192 13.06 -6.64 -13.69
C LEU A 192 14.07 -7.72 -14.09
N ARG A 193 13.70 -8.62 -15.00
CA ARG A 193 14.54 -9.77 -15.38
C ARG A 193 15.92 -9.32 -15.87
N GLY A 194 16.96 -9.92 -15.28
CA GLY A 194 18.35 -9.65 -15.67
C GLY A 194 18.86 -8.24 -15.30
N LYS A 195 18.08 -7.41 -14.59
CA LYS A 195 18.56 -6.10 -14.12
C LYS A 195 19.32 -6.19 -12.81
N ARG A 196 20.14 -5.18 -12.53
CA ARG A 196 20.68 -4.90 -11.19
C ARG A 196 19.70 -3.98 -10.47
N VAL A 197 19.17 -4.43 -9.34
CA VAL A 197 18.10 -3.73 -8.60
C VAL A 197 18.58 -3.35 -7.21
N ALA A 198 18.38 -2.09 -6.85
CA ALA A 198 18.57 -1.58 -5.51
C ALA A 198 17.22 -1.45 -4.81
N VAL A 199 17.09 -1.99 -3.59
CA VAL A 199 15.92 -1.82 -2.72
C VAL A 199 16.34 -1.02 -1.49
N VAL A 200 15.70 0.13 -1.28
CA VAL A 200 15.98 1.01 -0.14
C VAL A 200 14.89 0.84 0.93
N GLY A 201 15.30 0.39 2.12
CA GLY A 201 14.42 0.13 3.24
C GLY A 201 14.07 -1.35 3.40
N THR A 202 13.89 -1.76 4.66
CA THR A 202 13.66 -3.14 5.09
C THR A 202 12.33 -3.30 5.84
N GLY A 203 11.33 -2.46 5.55
CA GLY A 203 10.00 -2.58 6.15
C GLY A 203 9.22 -3.81 5.64
N ALA A 204 7.96 -3.93 6.08
CA ALA A 204 7.07 -5.03 5.69
C ALA A 204 6.99 -5.22 4.15
N SER A 205 6.93 -4.14 3.38
CA SER A 205 6.92 -4.22 1.92
C SER A 205 8.18 -4.87 1.35
N ALA A 206 9.36 -4.56 1.88
CA ALA A 206 10.61 -5.14 1.40
C ALA A 206 10.74 -6.63 1.76
N ILE A 207 10.30 -7.02 2.96
CA ILE A 207 10.24 -8.43 3.40
C ILE A 207 9.41 -9.28 2.42
N GLN A 208 8.36 -8.69 1.83
CA GLN A 208 7.52 -9.36 0.85
C GLN A 208 8.08 -9.27 -0.58
N LEU A 209 8.56 -8.10 -0.99
CA LEU A 209 9.05 -7.81 -2.33
C LEU A 209 10.36 -8.52 -2.67
N VAL A 210 11.36 -8.40 -1.78
CA VAL A 210 12.73 -8.87 -2.05
C VAL A 210 12.77 -10.35 -2.40
N PRO A 211 12.13 -11.27 -1.63
CA PRO A 211 12.10 -12.68 -2.01
C PRO A 211 11.33 -12.96 -3.30
N ALA A 212 10.37 -12.11 -3.67
CA ALA A 212 9.59 -12.28 -4.89
C ALA A 212 10.35 -11.90 -6.16
N ILE A 213 11.26 -10.90 -6.07
CA ILE A 213 12.02 -10.41 -7.22
C ILE A 213 13.45 -10.97 -7.30
N GLN A 214 14.02 -11.43 -6.19
CA GLN A 214 15.40 -11.95 -6.13
C GLN A 214 15.68 -13.05 -7.17
N PRO A 215 14.78 -14.01 -7.44
CA PRO A 215 15.01 -15.03 -8.47
C PRO A 215 14.98 -14.50 -9.91
N LEU A 216 14.49 -13.28 -10.14
CA LEU A 216 14.29 -12.70 -11.47
C LEU A 216 15.44 -11.77 -11.88
N VAL A 217 15.98 -11.03 -10.93
CA VAL A 217 17.00 -10.00 -11.15
C VAL A 217 18.40 -10.62 -11.27
N GLN A 218 19.31 -9.95 -11.98
CA GLN A 218 20.71 -10.38 -12.07
C GLN A 218 21.44 -10.17 -10.74
N HIS A 219 21.17 -9.04 -10.07
CA HIS A 219 21.78 -8.69 -8.80
C HIS A 219 20.81 -7.85 -7.98
N LEU A 220 20.70 -8.13 -6.68
CA LEU A 220 19.86 -7.37 -5.76
C LEU A 220 20.71 -6.80 -4.62
N THR A 221 20.69 -5.49 -4.47
CA THR A 221 21.33 -4.79 -3.34
C THR A 221 20.24 -4.26 -2.42
N LEU A 222 20.23 -4.70 -1.16
CA LEU A 222 19.27 -4.26 -0.14
C LEU A 222 19.92 -3.29 0.84
N PHE A 223 19.46 -2.05 0.86
CA PHE A 223 19.92 -1.01 1.78
C PHE A 223 19.08 -1.04 3.06
N GLN A 224 19.67 -1.58 4.13
CA GLN A 224 19.06 -1.67 5.45
C GLN A 224 19.58 -0.57 6.37
N ARG A 225 18.66 0.21 6.98
CA ARG A 225 19.00 1.13 8.06
C ARG A 225 18.90 0.47 9.43
N THR A 226 17.73 -0.09 9.74
CA THR A 226 17.46 -0.78 11.00
C THR A 226 16.82 -2.12 10.68
N PRO A 227 17.38 -3.25 11.18
CA PRO A 227 16.81 -4.57 10.91
C PRO A 227 15.45 -4.73 11.60
N PRO A 228 14.39 -5.14 10.87
CA PRO A 228 13.13 -5.54 11.50
C PRO A 228 13.24 -6.95 12.10
N TRP A 229 12.36 -7.25 13.05
CA TRP A 229 12.10 -8.64 13.45
C TRP A 229 11.24 -9.31 12.39
N VAL A 230 11.64 -10.50 11.94
CA VAL A 230 10.93 -11.26 10.90
C VAL A 230 10.52 -12.61 11.47
N MET A 231 9.25 -12.96 11.33
CA MET A 231 8.73 -14.28 11.70
C MET A 231 8.39 -15.09 10.45
N PRO A 232 8.64 -16.42 10.45
CA PRO A 232 8.26 -17.27 9.34
C PRO A 232 6.76 -17.26 9.07
N ARG A 233 6.37 -17.14 7.80
CA ARG A 233 4.97 -17.15 7.37
C ARG A 233 4.68 -18.36 6.47
N LYS A 234 3.92 -19.33 6.97
CA LYS A 234 3.41 -20.45 6.16
C LYS A 234 2.17 -20.01 5.39
N ALA A 235 2.33 -19.70 4.09
CA ALA A 235 1.27 -19.11 3.28
C ALA A 235 0.24 -20.12 2.71
N ARG A 236 0.65 -21.38 2.48
CA ARG A 236 -0.15 -22.36 1.73
C ARG A 236 -1.11 -23.13 2.63
N MET A 237 -2.38 -23.19 2.23
CA MET A 237 -3.37 -24.09 2.81
C MET A 237 -3.33 -25.45 2.10
N PRO A 238 -3.57 -26.56 2.81
CA PRO A 238 -3.83 -27.85 2.16
C PRO A 238 -5.03 -27.76 1.20
N GLY A 239 -5.01 -28.52 0.09
CA GLY A 239 -6.08 -28.47 -0.92
C GLY A 239 -7.48 -28.73 -0.36
N TRP A 240 -7.62 -29.76 0.49
CA TRP A 240 -8.88 -30.07 1.17
C TRP A 240 -9.43 -28.88 2.00
N ALA A 241 -8.56 -28.05 2.57
CA ALA A 241 -8.96 -26.91 3.38
C ALA A 241 -9.48 -25.77 2.50
N VAL A 242 -8.93 -25.62 1.30
CA VAL A 242 -9.43 -24.68 0.28
C VAL A 242 -10.81 -25.11 -0.22
N GLU A 243 -10.98 -26.40 -0.52
CA GLU A 243 -12.26 -26.98 -0.94
C GLU A 243 -13.33 -26.84 0.16
N ALA A 244 -12.99 -27.16 1.41
CA ALA A 244 -13.89 -27.00 2.56
C ALA A 244 -14.27 -25.53 2.79
N ALA A 245 -13.33 -24.59 2.60
CA ALA A 245 -13.61 -23.17 2.68
C ALA A 245 -14.58 -22.72 1.58
N ALA A 246 -14.39 -23.18 0.35
CA ALA A 246 -15.28 -22.86 -0.78
C ALA A 246 -16.68 -23.47 -0.62
N GLY A 247 -16.77 -24.71 -0.13
CA GLY A 247 -18.03 -25.45 -0.01
C GLY A 247 -18.90 -25.07 1.19
N SER A 248 -18.36 -24.40 2.22
CA SER A 248 -19.11 -24.13 3.45
C SER A 248 -18.77 -22.80 4.13
N SER A 249 -19.76 -21.91 4.22
CA SER A 249 -19.67 -20.70 5.05
C SER A 249 -19.47 -21.03 6.54
N TRP A 250 -20.01 -22.17 7.01
CA TRP A 250 -19.84 -22.61 8.40
C TRP A 250 -18.38 -22.94 8.72
N TYR A 251 -17.68 -23.61 7.82
CA TYR A 251 -16.24 -23.88 7.98
C TYR A 251 -15.47 -22.57 8.21
N ASN A 252 -15.71 -21.55 7.39
CA ASN A 252 -15.05 -20.25 7.52
C ASN A 252 -15.36 -19.58 8.88
N LYS A 253 -16.61 -19.65 9.36
CA LYS A 253 -17.01 -19.11 10.68
C LYS A 253 -16.31 -19.83 11.83
N VAL A 254 -16.23 -21.17 11.79
CA VAL A 254 -15.55 -21.98 12.80
C VAL A 254 -14.05 -21.70 12.79
N GLN A 255 -13.41 -21.67 11.62
CA GLN A 255 -11.99 -21.35 11.51
C GLN A 255 -11.68 -19.96 12.05
N ARG A 256 -12.51 -18.96 11.71
CA ARG A 256 -12.38 -17.61 12.27
C ARG A 256 -12.40 -17.62 13.79
N ARG A 257 -13.40 -18.30 14.40
CA ARG A 257 -13.53 -18.35 15.86
C ARG A 257 -12.36 -19.10 16.52
N ARG A 258 -11.90 -20.19 15.91
CA ARG A 258 -10.72 -20.95 16.36
C ARG A 258 -9.45 -20.09 16.34
N TRP A 259 -9.22 -19.36 15.25
CA TRP A 259 -8.08 -18.46 15.12
C TRP A 259 -8.15 -17.29 16.10
N PHE A 260 -9.33 -16.66 16.23
CA PHE A 260 -9.54 -15.56 17.16
C PHE A 260 -9.26 -15.98 18.60
N LEU A 261 -9.87 -17.08 19.06
CA LEU A 261 -9.66 -17.60 20.42
C LEU A 261 -8.22 -18.07 20.64
N GLY A 262 -7.60 -18.72 19.65
CA GLY A 262 -6.21 -19.14 19.75
C GLY A 262 -5.25 -17.95 19.90
N MET A 263 -5.46 -16.89 19.11
CA MET A 263 -4.67 -15.66 19.23
C MET A 263 -4.94 -14.94 20.55
N GLU A 264 -6.19 -14.83 21.00
CA GLU A 264 -6.54 -14.24 22.30
C GLU A 264 -5.93 -15.03 23.47
N LEU A 265 -5.87 -16.36 23.42
CA LEU A 265 -5.23 -17.15 24.48
C LEU A 265 -3.70 -16.96 24.48
N LEU A 266 -3.07 -16.98 23.32
CA LEU A 266 -1.62 -16.82 23.17
C LEU A 266 -1.16 -15.40 23.53
N LEU A 267 -1.83 -14.38 22.99
CA LEU A 267 -1.48 -12.97 23.16
C LEU A 267 -2.10 -12.38 24.42
N GLY A 268 -3.31 -12.77 24.78
CA GLY A 268 -3.97 -12.33 26.00
C GLY A 268 -3.21 -12.81 27.24
N GLY A 269 -2.75 -14.06 27.30
CA GLY A 269 -1.94 -14.55 28.41
C GLY A 269 -0.56 -13.89 28.53
N ALA A 270 0.10 -13.64 27.39
CA ALA A 270 1.48 -13.14 27.34
C ALA A 270 1.60 -11.60 27.36
N LEU A 271 0.68 -10.87 26.72
CA LEU A 271 0.73 -9.41 26.60
C LEU A 271 -0.08 -8.67 27.68
N THR A 272 -1.12 -9.27 28.26
CA THR A 272 -1.88 -8.58 29.33
C THR A 272 -1.13 -8.58 30.67
N ARG A 273 -0.28 -9.58 30.92
CA ARG A 273 0.54 -9.65 32.15
C ARG A 273 1.71 -8.67 32.18
N ASN A 274 2.08 -8.04 31.06
CA ASN A 274 3.34 -7.30 31.00
C ASN A 274 3.35 -6.04 30.11
N LYS A 275 2.20 -5.35 29.96
CA LYS A 275 2.09 -4.11 29.15
C LYS A 275 3.07 -2.99 29.53
N GLN A 276 3.75 -3.05 30.68
CA GLN A 276 4.65 -1.98 31.13
C GLN A 276 6.13 -2.38 31.34
N ARG A 277 6.49 -3.67 31.36
CA ARG A 277 7.89 -4.10 31.63
C ARG A 277 8.66 -4.56 30.39
N ILE A 278 8.00 -5.16 29.39
CA ILE A 278 8.71 -5.62 28.17
C ILE A 278 9.20 -4.45 27.30
N LEU A 279 8.54 -3.29 27.39
CA LEU A 279 8.94 -2.05 26.70
C LEU A 279 9.71 -1.06 27.57
N LYS A 280 9.99 -1.40 28.84
CA LYS A 280 10.83 -0.63 29.76
C LYS A 280 11.79 -1.56 30.48
N LEU A 281 12.73 -2.13 29.73
CA LEU A 281 14.01 -2.44 30.35
C LEU A 281 14.67 -1.09 30.63
N PRO A 282 15.07 -0.79 31.88
CA PRO A 282 15.94 0.35 32.12
C PRO A 282 17.20 0.13 31.30
N ALA A 283 17.69 1.19 30.66
CA ALA A 283 19.07 1.26 30.18
C ALA A 283 19.99 1.20 31.42
N GLY A 284 20.15 0.01 31.99
CA GLY A 284 21.07 -0.28 33.08
C GLY A 284 22.36 -0.81 32.47
N THR A 285 23.35 0.08 32.39
CA THR A 285 24.79 -0.20 32.32
C THR A 285 25.17 -1.52 31.65
N ALA A 286 25.22 -1.51 30.31
CA ALA A 286 25.98 -2.51 29.58
C ALA A 286 27.45 -2.31 29.95
N ASP A 287 27.96 -3.19 30.79
CA ASP A 287 29.39 -3.31 31.05
C ASP A 287 30.07 -3.67 29.73
N SER A 288 30.91 -2.75 29.23
CA SER A 288 31.47 -2.77 27.87
C SER A 288 32.40 -3.96 27.58
N THR A 289 32.64 -4.83 28.55
CA THR A 289 33.54 -5.98 28.49
C THR A 289 32.86 -7.28 28.04
N ALA A 290 31.53 -7.41 28.22
CA ALA A 290 30.82 -8.67 27.92
C ALA A 290 30.41 -8.81 26.44
N VAL A 291 30.22 -7.70 25.71
CA VAL A 291 29.83 -7.72 24.29
C VAL A 291 31.04 -8.01 23.38
N ALA A 292 32.25 -7.69 23.83
CA ALA A 292 33.48 -7.97 23.08
C ALA A 292 33.87 -9.46 23.10
N ALA A 293 33.53 -10.21 24.16
CA ALA A 293 33.91 -11.62 24.31
C ALA A 293 33.05 -12.59 23.47
N ALA A 294 31.82 -12.23 23.11
CA ALA A 294 30.93 -13.07 22.30
C ALA A 294 31.11 -12.86 20.78
N ALA A 295 31.74 -11.76 20.37
CA ALA A 295 32.00 -11.45 18.96
C ALA A 295 33.35 -12.01 18.44
N ALA A 296 34.18 -12.61 19.30
CA ALA A 296 35.52 -13.10 18.94
C ALA A 296 35.61 -14.59 18.57
N THR A 297 34.51 -15.36 18.61
CA THR A 297 34.60 -16.84 18.52
C THR A 297 33.83 -17.50 17.38
N THR A 298 33.38 -16.76 16.37
CA THR A 298 32.78 -17.38 15.17
C THR A 298 32.77 -16.45 13.95
N ALA A 299 33.91 -16.30 13.29
CA ALA A 299 33.99 -16.09 11.83
C ALA A 299 35.45 -16.23 11.37
N PRO A 300 35.76 -16.98 10.29
CA PRO A 300 37.04 -16.89 9.62
C PRO A 300 37.19 -15.54 8.91
N ASP A 301 38.41 -15.03 9.01
CA ASP A 301 38.90 -13.73 8.59
C ASP A 301 38.76 -13.49 7.07
N VAL A 302 37.96 -12.50 6.67
CA VAL A 302 38.09 -11.81 5.39
C VAL A 302 37.75 -10.34 5.60
N THR A 303 38.72 -9.55 6.05
CA THR A 303 38.65 -8.08 5.96
C THR A 303 39.82 -7.54 5.14
N GLY A 304 39.49 -6.76 4.12
CA GLY A 304 40.43 -5.94 3.37
C GLY A 304 39.78 -4.59 3.05
N GLY A 305 40.15 -3.57 3.84
CA GLY A 305 39.91 -2.12 3.62
C GLY A 305 38.45 -1.69 3.73
N ILE A 306 38.06 -0.54 4.28
CA ILE A 306 38.74 0.75 4.33
C ILE A 306 38.18 1.51 5.56
N ALA A 307 39.08 2.19 6.26
CA ALA A 307 38.82 3.01 7.43
C ALA A 307 38.19 4.37 7.10
N GLY A 308 37.38 4.87 8.03
CA GLY A 308 37.41 6.28 8.44
C GLY A 308 36.37 7.22 7.83
N ALA A 309 35.37 7.59 8.64
CA ALA A 309 35.06 8.99 9.01
C ALA A 309 33.85 9.00 9.97
N GLY A 310 34.07 9.50 11.18
CA GLY A 310 33.05 9.57 12.23
C GLY A 310 32.00 10.66 11.98
N VAL A 311 30.79 10.43 12.49
CA VAL A 311 29.77 11.46 12.69
C VAL A 311 29.06 11.19 14.02
N ALA A 312 28.98 12.24 14.84
CA ALA A 312 28.39 12.27 16.19
C ALA A 312 26.87 12.00 16.20
N PRO A 313 26.29 11.52 17.32
CA PRO A 313 24.88 11.19 17.40
C PRO A 313 24.02 12.45 17.63
N ALA A 314 23.11 12.74 16.69
CA ALA A 314 22.05 13.73 16.90
C ALA A 314 20.82 13.06 17.54
N ALA A 315 20.47 13.51 18.74
CA ALA A 315 19.31 13.07 19.51
C ALA A 315 18.00 13.53 18.84
N ALA A 316 17.08 12.60 18.59
CA ALA A 316 15.72 12.92 18.17
C ALA A 316 14.81 13.03 19.41
N GLY A 317 14.56 14.27 19.83
CA GLY A 317 13.53 14.62 20.81
C GLY A 317 12.15 14.62 20.17
N ALA A 318 11.19 13.97 20.85
CA ALA A 318 9.78 14.05 20.52
C ALA A 318 9.17 15.32 21.14
N GLN A 319 8.71 16.25 20.29
CA GLN A 319 7.72 17.29 20.58
C GLN A 319 6.92 17.44 19.27
N GLY A 320 5.59 17.46 19.23
CA GLY A 320 4.69 18.11 20.15
C GLY A 320 4.16 19.40 19.51
N MET A 321 3.10 19.26 18.71
CA MET A 321 1.98 20.21 18.60
C MET A 321 2.02 21.38 17.58
N GLN A 322 0.79 21.71 17.18
CA GLN A 322 0.25 23.00 16.73
C GLN A 322 0.10 23.29 15.22
N ALA A 323 -1.15 23.67 14.90
CA ALA A 323 -1.62 24.21 13.65
C ALA A 323 -1.06 25.62 13.44
N THR A 324 -0.71 25.95 12.20
CA THR A 324 -0.50 27.32 11.73
C THR A 324 -1.12 27.49 10.34
N GLU A 325 -1.88 28.58 10.18
CA GLU A 325 -2.51 29.04 8.95
C GLU A 325 -1.47 29.51 7.90
N PRO A 326 -1.84 29.62 6.60
CA PRO A 326 -0.89 29.85 5.53
C PRO A 326 -0.63 31.34 5.29
N ALA A 327 0.65 31.71 5.15
CA ALA A 327 1.08 32.98 4.58
C ALA A 327 1.25 32.88 3.06
N ALA A 328 0.77 33.89 2.35
CA ALA A 328 0.66 33.99 0.90
C ALA A 328 1.97 34.39 0.19
N ALA A 329 2.02 33.99 -1.08
CA ALA A 329 2.58 34.68 -2.26
C ALA A 329 4.08 35.05 -2.29
N ALA A 330 4.79 34.52 -3.30
CA ALA A 330 5.56 35.32 -4.26
C ALA A 330 5.89 34.51 -5.52
N ALA A 331 5.51 35.05 -6.66
CA ALA A 331 5.85 34.60 -7.99
C ALA A 331 7.31 34.97 -8.36
N ALA A 332 7.97 34.13 -9.15
CA ALA A 332 9.15 34.54 -9.92
C ALA A 332 9.10 33.87 -11.30
N ALA A 333 9.03 34.72 -12.33
CA ALA A 333 9.11 34.40 -13.75
C ALA A 333 10.60 34.28 -14.19
N PRO A 334 10.88 33.86 -15.44
CA PRO A 334 12.11 33.15 -15.81
C PRO A 334 13.26 34.08 -16.26
N VAL A 335 14.49 33.57 -16.16
CA VAL A 335 15.68 34.18 -16.77
C VAL A 335 16.01 33.41 -18.05
N ALA A 336 16.12 34.14 -19.15
CA ALA A 336 16.57 33.68 -20.45
C ALA A 336 17.97 34.24 -20.78
N ALA A 337 18.60 33.56 -21.74
CA ALA A 337 19.70 33.97 -22.62
C ALA A 337 21.15 33.69 -22.19
N GLY A 338 21.84 32.99 -23.08
CA GLY A 338 23.28 32.75 -23.07
C GLY A 338 23.69 31.72 -24.13
N ALA A 339 23.62 32.10 -25.40
CA ALA A 339 24.04 31.31 -26.55
C ALA A 339 25.56 31.13 -26.61
N GLY A 340 26.02 30.01 -27.17
CA GLY A 340 27.41 29.75 -27.52
C GLY A 340 27.53 28.41 -28.25
N ALA A 341 27.48 28.46 -29.57
CA ALA A 341 27.69 27.34 -30.48
C ALA A 341 29.19 27.08 -30.69
N THR A 342 29.59 25.82 -30.93
CA THR A 342 30.50 25.42 -32.02
C THR A 342 30.45 23.92 -32.26
N ASP A 343 30.49 23.60 -33.56
CA ASP A 343 30.52 22.32 -34.27
C ASP A 343 31.47 21.22 -33.77
N ALA A 344 31.12 19.95 -34.02
CA ALA A 344 31.79 19.11 -35.04
C ALA A 344 31.16 17.70 -35.17
N ALA A 345 31.13 17.24 -36.42
CA ALA A 345 30.52 16.04 -37.00
C ALA A 345 31.40 14.76 -36.80
N VAL A 346 30.82 13.55 -36.73
CA VAL A 346 30.82 12.45 -37.76
C VAL A 346 32.21 11.79 -37.94
N ASP A 347 32.45 10.49 -37.74
CA ASP A 347 31.98 9.30 -38.50
C ASP A 347 32.32 7.96 -37.76
N PRO A 348 31.78 6.79 -38.21
CA PRO A 348 31.80 5.47 -37.55
C PRO A 348 32.67 4.39 -38.24
N GLU A 349 32.93 3.27 -37.54
CA GLU A 349 33.30 1.94 -38.09
C GLU A 349 33.04 0.93 -36.94
N ALA A 350 32.19 -0.09 -36.98
CA ALA A 350 32.01 -1.19 -37.93
C ALA A 350 33.21 -2.17 -37.99
N GLU A 351 33.24 -3.15 -37.09
CA GLU A 351 33.78 -4.46 -37.45
C GLU A 351 33.09 -5.61 -36.71
N ALA A 352 32.77 -6.63 -37.48
CA ALA A 352 32.00 -7.80 -37.12
C ALA A 352 32.90 -9.04 -37.01
N ALA A 353 32.30 -10.09 -36.44
CA ALA A 353 32.62 -11.50 -36.62
C ALA A 353 33.78 -12.12 -35.83
N ALA A 354 33.40 -12.90 -34.82
CA ALA A 354 33.90 -14.28 -34.69
C ALA A 354 32.79 -15.16 -34.08
N ALA A 355 32.34 -16.12 -34.88
CA ALA A 355 31.43 -17.20 -34.51
C ALA A 355 32.23 -18.41 -33.99
N ASN A 356 31.69 -19.15 -33.01
CA ASN A 356 31.41 -20.59 -33.12
C ASN A 356 30.74 -21.17 -31.84
N PRO A 357 30.04 -22.31 -31.93
CA PRO A 357 28.91 -22.70 -31.09
C PRO A 357 29.16 -24.00 -30.27
N ALA A 358 28.29 -24.24 -29.30
CA ALA A 358 27.88 -25.57 -28.78
C ALA A 358 26.79 -25.29 -27.72
N ALA A 359 25.50 -25.61 -27.90
CA ALA A 359 24.82 -26.89 -28.12
C ALA A 359 24.86 -27.85 -26.91
N ALA A 360 23.65 -28.33 -26.56
CA ALA A 360 23.25 -29.37 -25.61
C ALA A 360 23.15 -28.94 -24.13
N ALA A 361 21.97 -28.74 -23.53
CA ALA A 361 20.86 -29.70 -23.28
C ALA A 361 21.33 -30.93 -22.51
N VAL A 362 20.90 -31.08 -21.24
CA VAL A 362 20.41 -32.31 -20.56
C VAL A 362 20.00 -31.91 -19.13
N GLU A 363 18.68 -31.95 -18.86
CA GLU A 363 18.09 -32.32 -17.56
C GLU A 363 17.87 -33.84 -17.56
N PRO A 364 17.85 -34.50 -16.40
CA PRO A 364 16.57 -34.67 -15.69
C PRO A 364 16.53 -34.11 -14.27
#